data_AF-A0A6I2M4A8-F1
#
_entry.id   AF-A0A6I2M4A8-F1
#
_cell.length_a   1.000
_cell.length_b   1.000
_cell.length_c   1.000
_cell.angle_alpha   90.00
_cell.angle_beta   90.00
_cell.angle_gamma   90.00
#
_symmetry.space_group_name_H-M   'P 1'
#
loop_
_entity.id
_entity.type
_entity.pdbx_description
1 polymer ?
#
loop_
_entity_poly.entity_id
_entity_poly.type
_entity_poly.pdbx_seq_one_letter_code
_entity_poly.pdbx_strand_id
1 'polypeptide(L)' 'MDKNLIKKIRLVFGLKQAEIAERIGKTQAYIALLEAGSIPLKKEVEMDIKRAFHSEGVTETDMVILHELGKGRANEKNTF' A
#
# COMPACT_ATOMS: atom_id res chain seq x y z
N MET A 1 6.02 -9.01 1.50
CA MET A 1 4.78 -8.28 1.15
C MET A 1 5.08 -7.30 0.02
N ASP A 2 4.12 -6.98 -0.85
CA ASP A 2 4.35 -6.11 -2.02
C ASP A 2 4.66 -4.66 -1.58
N LYS A 3 5.78 -4.12 -2.08
CA LYS A 3 6.20 -2.73 -1.90
C LYS A 3 5.16 -1.70 -2.36
N ASN A 4 4.24 -2.10 -3.23
CA ASN A 4 3.18 -1.25 -3.75
C ASN A 4 1.89 -1.29 -2.92
N LEU A 5 1.81 -2.04 -1.82
CA LEU A 5 0.57 -2.18 -1.04
C LEU A 5 0.03 -0.82 -0.57
N ILE A 6 0.89 0.04 0.00
CA ILE A 6 0.50 1.40 0.44
C ILE A 6 -0.07 2.19 -0.73
N LYS A 7 0.63 2.19 -1.86
CA LYS A 7 0.22 2.91 -3.06
C LYS A 7 -1.14 2.44 -3.55
N LYS A 8 -1.38 1.13 -3.54
CA LYS A 8 -2.65 0.53 -3.98
C LYS A 8 -3.79 0.93 -3.05
N ILE A 9 -3.61 0.78 -1.74
CA ILE A 9 -4.61 1.21 -0.74
C ILE A 9 -4.92 2.69 -0.95
N ARG A 10 -3.90 3.56 -1.00
CA ARG A 10 -4.09 4.99 -1.21
C ARG A 10 -4.90 5.29 -2.47
N LEU A 11 -4.59 4.64 -3.60
CA LEU A 11 -5.31 4.86 -4.86
C LEU A 11 -6.76 4.34 -4.82
N VAL A 12 -7.02 3.22 -4.15
CA VAL A 12 -8.37 2.66 -3.99
C VAL A 12 -9.27 3.59 -3.17
N PHE A 13 -8.72 4.17 -2.11
CA PHE A 13 -9.44 5.12 -1.24
C PHE A 13 -9.44 6.56 -1.78
N GLY A 14 -8.82 6.82 -2.93
CA GLY A 14 -8.72 8.16 -3.51
C GLY A 14 -7.92 9.15 -2.65
N LEU A 15 -7.03 8.64 -1.79
CA LEU A 15 -6.30 9.45 -0.82
C LEU A 15 -5.03 10.08 -1.42
N LYS A 16 -4.65 11.23 -0.89
CA LYS A 16 -3.34 11.86 -1.04
C LYS A 16 -2.35 11.20 -0.09
N GLN A 17 -1.06 11.33 -0.41
CA GLN A 17 0.01 10.78 0.45
C GLN A 17 0.00 11.39 1.86
N ALA A 18 -0.38 12.66 1.99
CA ALA A 18 -0.50 13.32 3.30
C ALA A 18 -1.64 12.72 4.15
N GLU A 19 -2.77 12.38 3.54
CA GLU A 19 -3.96 11.87 4.26
C GLU A 19 -3.70 10.47 4.81
N ILE A 20 -3.07 9.58 4.03
CA ILE A 20 -2.67 8.27 4.55
C ILE A 20 -1.57 8.40 5.61
N ALA A 21 -0.63 9.34 5.44
CA ALA A 21 0.43 9.58 6.41
C ALA A 21 -0.13 10.00 7.78
N GLU A 22 -1.09 10.93 7.79
CA GLU A 22 -1.78 11.38 9.00
C GLU A 22 -2.46 10.21 9.73
N ARG A 23 -3.16 9.36 8.99
CA ARG A 23 -3.87 8.18 9.55
C ARG A 23 -2.95 7.17 10.23
N ILE A 24 -1.74 6.98 9.71
CA ILE A 24 -0.77 6.03 10.27
C ILE A 24 0.32 6.70 11.14
N GLY A 25 0.17 7.99 11.44
CA GLY A 25 1.12 8.74 12.26
C GLY A 25 2.53 8.84 11.66
N LYS A 26 2.62 9.02 10.34
CA LYS A 26 3.89 9.21 9.60
C LYS A 26 3.88 10.54 8.85
N THR A 27 5.01 10.89 8.23
CA THR A 27 5.11 12.07 7.37
C THR A 27 4.73 11.74 5.93
N GLN A 28 4.27 12.72 5.17
CA GLN A 28 4.04 12.56 3.73
C GLN A 28 5.30 12.09 3.00
N ALA A 29 6.47 12.63 3.36
CA ALA A 29 7.76 12.23 2.80
C ALA A 29 8.07 10.75 3.04
N TYR A 30 7.73 10.23 4.22
CA TYR A 30 7.87 8.81 4.54
C TYR A 30 7.04 7.93 3.59
N ILE A 31 5.78 8.31 3.35
CA ILE A 31 4.91 7.61 2.40
C ILE A 31 5.48 7.67 0.98
N ALA A 32 5.95 8.84 0.54
CA ALA A 32 6.53 9.01 -0.79
C ALA A 32 7.77 8.11 -1.01
N LEU A 33 8.68 8.06 -0.02
CA LEU A 33 9.85 7.18 -0.08
C LEU A 33 9.47 5.70 -0.11
N LEU A 34 8.44 5.33 0.64
CA LEU A 34 7.95 3.95 0.69
C LEU A 34 7.28 3.54 -0.64
N GLU A 35 6.45 4.41 -1.23
CA GLU A 35 5.83 4.18 -2.54
C GLU A 35 6.85 4.16 -3.69
N ALA A 36 7.94 4.91 -3.57
CA ALA A 36 9.06 4.88 -4.52
C ALA A 36 9.92 3.61 -4.38
N GLY A 37 9.77 2.86 -3.28
CA GLY A 37 10.61 1.71 -2.95
C GLY A 37 12.01 2.09 -2.45
N SER A 38 12.23 3.37 -2.11
CA SER A 38 13.50 3.86 -1.55
C SER A 38 13.74 3.38 -0.12
N ILE A 39 12.66 3.02 0.60
CA ILE A 39 12.72 2.41 1.92
C ILE A 39 11.83 1.16 1.97
N PRO A 40 12.21 0.12 2.73
CA PRO A 40 11.41 -1.08 2.87
C PRO A 40 10.17 -0.84 3.75
N LEU A 41 9.06 -1.50 3.42
CA LEU A 41 7.88 -1.57 4.28
C LEU A 41 8.20 -2.41 5.53
N LYS A 42 8.19 -1.77 6.70
CA LYS A 42 8.37 -2.46 7.99
C LYS A 42 7.04 -3.08 8.45
N LYS A 43 7.12 -4.19 9.18
CA LYS A 43 5.95 -4.90 9.72
C LYS A 43 5.07 -4.03 10.64
N GLU A 44 5.70 -3.15 11.41
CA GLU A 44 4.98 -2.18 12.27
C GLU A 44 4.08 -1.26 11.43
N VAL A 45 4.62 -0.72 10.33
CA VAL A 45 3.91 0.18 9.43
C VAL A 45 2.78 -0.57 8.71
N GLU A 46 3.03 -1.80 8.30
CA GLU A 46 2.00 -2.70 7.76
C GLU A 46 0.83 -2.88 8.74
N MET A 47 1.13 -3.11 10.02
CA MET A 47 0.11 -3.22 11.06
C MET A 47 -0.64 -1.91 11.31
N ASP A 48 0.04 -0.77 11.23
CA ASP A 48 -0.58 0.55 11.38
C ASP A 48 -1.56 0.81 10.23
N ILE A 49 -1.19 0.45 9.00
CA ILE A 49 -2.09 0.52 7.83
C ILE A 49 -3.27 -0.42 8.02
N LYS A 50 -3.04 -1.67 8.40
CA LYS A 50 -4.11 -2.64 8.68
C LYS A 50 -5.11 -2.07 9.67
N ARG A 51 -4.63 -1.52 10.78
CA ARG A 51 -5.50 -0.90 11.80
C ARG A 51 -6.23 0.34 11.28
N ALA A 52 -5.54 1.23 10.56
CA ALA A 52 -6.12 2.47 10.06
C ALA A 52 -7.27 2.24 9.07
N PHE A 53 -7.24 1.15 8.31
CA PHE A 53 -8.25 0.86 7.29
C PHE A 53 -9.23 -0.26 7.68
N HIS A 54 -8.98 -0.98 8.79
CA HIS A 54 -9.91 -2.01 9.29
C HIS A 54 -11.29 -1.43 9.63
N SER A 55 -11.33 -0.24 10.24
CA SER A 55 -12.58 0.46 10.58
C SER A 55 -13.35 0.96 9.35
N GLU A 56 -12.72 1.04 8.19
CA GLU A 56 -13.34 1.44 6.92
C GLU A 56 -13.85 0.25 6.11
N GLY A 57 -13.92 -0.94 6.74
CA GLY A 57 -14.39 -2.17 6.13
C GLY A 57 -13.33 -2.88 5.29
N VAL A 58 -12.08 -2.42 5.31
CA VAL A 58 -10.98 -3.11 4.62
C VAL A 58 -10.55 -4.31 5.43
N THR A 59 -10.84 -5.48 4.88
CA THR A 59 -10.44 -6.75 5.46
C THR A 59 -9.04 -7.14 5.00
N GLU A 60 -8.43 -8.09 5.70
CA GLU A 60 -7.16 -8.66 5.24
C GLU A 60 -7.28 -9.28 3.83
N THR A 61 -8.46 -9.80 3.48
CA THR A 61 -8.77 -10.33 2.15
C THR A 61 -8.67 -9.24 1.08
N ASP A 62 -9.17 -8.04 1.34
CA ASP A 62 -9.06 -6.92 0.39
C ASP A 62 -7.59 -6.54 0.15
N MET A 63 -6.77 -6.59 1.20
CA MET A 63 -5.32 -6.34 1.07
C MET A 63 -4.61 -7.41 0.25
N VAL A 64 -5.01 -8.68 0.40
CA VAL A 64 -4.48 -9.81 -0.39
C VAL A 64 -4.89 -9.69 -1.86
N ILE A 65 -6.15 -9.34 -2.13
CA ILE A 65 -6.63 -9.11 -3.51
C ILE A 65 -5.83 -7.97 -4.15
N LEU A 66 -5.63 -6.85 -3.43
CA LEU A 66 -4.81 -5.75 -3.93
C LEU A 66 -3.36 -6.19 -4.19
N HIS A 67 -2.79 -7.04 -3.33
CA HIS A 67 -1.46 -7.62 -3.55
C HIS A 67 -1.40 -8.45 -4.83
N GLU A 68 -2.36 -9.36 -5.06
CA GLU A 68 -2.40 -10.24 -6.23
C GLU A 68 -2.71 -9.50 -7.55
N LEU A 69 -3.59 -8.48 -7.54
CA LEU A 69 -3.92 -7.67 -8.73
C LEU A 69 -2.70 -6.97 -9.35
N GLY A 70 -1.61 -6.76 -8.59
CA GLY A 70 -0.38 -6.19 -9.12
C GLY A 70 0.51 -7.18 -9.86
N LYS A 71 0.35 -8.49 -9.63
CA LYS A 71 1.20 -9.53 -10.25
C LYS A 71 0.75 -9.90 -11.66
N GLY A 72 -0.54 -9.71 -11.98
CA GLY A 72 -1.12 -10.08 -13.28
C GLY A 72 -0.53 -9.33 -14.49
N ARG A 73 0.09 -8.15 -14.29
CA ARG A 73 0.70 -7.36 -15.39
C ARG A 73 2.18 -7.66 -15.65
N ALA A 74 2.84 -8.47 -14.82
CA ALA A 74 4.26 -8.76 -14.98
C ALA A 74 4.54 -9.89 -15.99
N ASN A 75 3.53 -10.66 -16.39
CA ASN A 75 3.73 -11.87 -17.20
C ASN A 75 3.56 -11.67 -18.71
N GLU A 76 3.20 -10.48 -19.18
CA GLU A 76 2.99 -10.18 -20.61
C GLU A 76 4.19 -9.49 -21.29
N LYS A 77 5.28 -9.22 -20.56
CA LYS A 77 6.46 -8.50 -21.13
C LYS A 77 7.65 -9.40 -21.50
N ASN A 78 7.49 -10.72 -21.48
CA ASN A 78 8.55 -11.68 -21.81
C ASN A 78 8.11 -12.66 -22.91
N THR A 79 7.59 -12.13 -24.01
CA THR A 79 7.27 -12.94 -25.19
C THR A 79 7.57 -12.17 -26.47
N PHE A 80 8.85 -11.89 -26.72
CA PHE A 80 9.42 -11.70 -28.06
C PHE A 80 10.89 -12.11 -28.03
#